data_AF-A0A379MLM7-F1
#
_entry.id   AF-A0A379MLM7-F1
#
_cell.length_a   1.000
_cell.length_b   1.000
_cell.length_c   1.000
_cell.angle_alpha   90.00
_cell.angle_beta   90.00
_cell.angle_gamma   90.00
#
_symmetry.space_group_name_H-M   'P 1'
#
loop_
_entity.id
_entity.type
_entity.pdbx_description
1 polymer ?
#
loop_
_entity_poly.entity_id
_entity_poly.type
_entity_poly.pdbx_seq_one_letter_code
_entity_poly.pdbx_strand_id
1 'polypeptide(L)'
;MPGRVEWSELGGDEAETVVANLLYSERRSSTRVRPSRGDFGIDVLDPSKREAGKYDVYQIKRYAKTLTASQKKEIEKSFRRVLVGLVRREPPVPLGDWYLIAPVDNTVDNQLDWFHSMPDNVINEMFEDAELALNEDEKQRITAWRNAPERVIKWEGRAFCETLAGEYPYVIDYYLHGGAARLRSAVAEMSAILRRDVSAGEALSTGTADDVALVTPAEISSHLDRIFKVLDTDPHFRYEFSIDLEPGEITRRDGMIAATQEIQPDGRTLTFRVYQRFSESQRERPIPFRLRFAAEDAAFDEDAYDSWRKYGTPLSAPAEVDIDLPGGLGAPLSGGLTEVLLQSQGEDYAARFRVRRSDGTYSPTLTFSITARTGPEQTGVWESGTDESGYLTFDTRTDLETRFGTWGFTRARIVGEEIDAVLPCIEFLQSIATGNVLEVAQRVGPFVDYREIPSHEAAFPRRCHGLSAGTVCHSDFDVYASPYPGFDDC
;
A
#
# COMPACT_ATOMS: atom_id res chain seq x y z
N MET A 1 32.65 -15.04 7.18
CA MET A 1 31.50 -14.68 8.04
C MET A 1 31.55 -13.18 8.21
N PRO A 2 30.43 -12.45 8.06
CA PRO A 2 30.43 -11.07 8.52
C PRO A 2 30.83 -11.10 10.00
N GLY A 3 31.77 -10.24 10.37
CA GLY A 3 32.35 -10.20 11.70
C GLY A 3 31.28 -9.97 12.76
N ARG A 4 31.59 -10.34 14.00
CA ARG A 4 30.79 -10.01 15.18
C ARG A 4 30.36 -8.55 15.13
N VAL A 5 29.10 -8.26 15.45
CA VAL A 5 28.60 -6.89 15.42
C VAL A 5 29.10 -6.16 16.67
N GLU A 6 29.82 -5.07 16.48
CA GLU A 6 30.31 -4.22 17.58
C GLU A 6 29.18 -3.32 18.10
N TRP A 7 28.15 -3.94 18.71
CA TRP A 7 26.93 -3.27 19.17
C TRP A 7 27.17 -2.04 20.06
N SER A 8 28.28 -2.01 20.80
CA SER A 8 28.64 -0.90 21.70
C SER A 8 29.17 0.35 21.00
N GLU A 9 29.57 0.22 19.74
CA GLU A 9 30.09 1.31 18.90
C GLU A 9 29.02 1.90 17.97
N LEU A 10 27.84 1.25 17.87
CA LEU A 10 26.71 1.77 17.10
C LEU A 10 26.15 3.03 17.75
N GLY A 11 25.94 4.07 16.94
CA GLY A 11 25.50 5.38 17.39
C GLY A 11 23.99 5.56 17.36
N GLY A 12 23.47 6.49 18.17
CA GLY A 12 22.08 6.92 18.11
C GLY A 12 21.08 5.76 18.20
N ASP A 13 20.25 5.61 17.17
CA ASP A 13 19.21 4.58 17.07
C ASP A 13 19.59 3.45 16.08
N GLU A 14 20.85 3.39 15.63
CA GLU A 14 21.32 2.37 14.68
C GLU A 14 21.18 0.95 15.24
N ALA A 15 21.55 0.74 16.51
CA ALA A 15 21.42 -0.57 17.15
C ALA A 15 19.95 -1.04 17.22
N GLU A 16 19.03 -0.13 17.53
CA GLU A 16 17.60 -0.42 17.58
C GLU A 16 17.03 -0.69 16.19
N THR A 17 17.45 0.09 15.19
CA THR A 17 17.06 -0.09 13.79
C THR A 17 17.51 -1.46 13.26
N VAL A 18 18.76 -1.82 13.50
CA VAL A 18 19.32 -3.12 13.06
C VAL A 18 18.60 -4.27 13.77
N VAL A 19 18.43 -4.21 15.08
CA VAL A 19 17.73 -5.25 15.85
C VAL A 19 16.27 -5.40 15.40
N ALA A 20 15.57 -4.30 15.14
CA ALA A 20 14.20 -4.33 14.61
C ALA A 20 14.15 -5.06 13.26
N ASN A 21 15.05 -4.73 12.33
CA ASN A 21 15.08 -5.35 11.01
C ASN A 21 15.53 -6.82 11.02
N LEU A 22 16.39 -7.20 11.98
CA LEU A 22 16.69 -8.60 12.28
C LEU A 22 15.44 -9.34 12.77
N LEU A 23 14.67 -8.73 13.69
CA LEU A 23 13.45 -9.31 14.22
C LEU A 23 12.38 -9.46 13.13
N TYR A 24 12.19 -8.47 12.25
CA TYR A 24 11.24 -8.57 11.13
C TYR A 24 11.63 -9.66 10.13
N SER A 25 12.94 -9.88 9.94
CA SER A 25 13.44 -10.96 9.07
C SER A 25 13.09 -12.35 9.62
N GLU A 26 13.21 -12.53 10.95
CA GLU A 26 12.81 -13.74 11.67
C GLU A 26 11.28 -13.90 11.75
N ARG A 27 10.57 -12.81 12.04
CA ARG A 27 9.14 -12.78 12.31
C ARG A 27 8.41 -11.95 11.26
N ARG A 28 8.25 -12.54 10.07
CA ARG A 28 7.69 -11.86 8.90
C ARG A 28 6.23 -11.41 9.04
N SER A 29 5.49 -11.97 10.00
CA SER A 29 4.12 -11.57 10.36
C SER A 29 4.04 -10.45 11.39
N SER A 30 5.18 -10.01 11.92
CA SER A 30 5.23 -8.97 12.94
C SER A 30 4.85 -7.60 12.37
N THR A 31 4.14 -6.84 13.18
CA THR A 31 3.68 -5.48 12.89
C THR A 31 4.38 -4.49 13.82
N ARG A 32 4.93 -3.39 13.29
CA ARG A 32 5.50 -2.32 14.11
C ARG A 32 4.38 -1.45 14.67
N VAL A 33 4.50 -1.08 15.94
CA VAL A 33 3.66 -0.04 16.54
C VAL A 33 4.52 1.23 16.62
N ARG A 34 4.10 2.29 15.92
CA ARG A 34 4.81 3.58 15.97
C ARG A 34 4.41 4.37 17.22
N PRO A 35 5.30 5.25 17.70
CA PRO A 35 4.94 6.24 18.70
C PRO A 35 3.91 7.23 18.17
N SER A 36 2.64 6.97 18.46
CA SER A 36 1.55 7.94 18.45
C SER A 36 1.17 8.27 19.89
N ARG A 37 0.39 9.34 20.11
CA ARG A 37 -0.26 9.57 21.40
C ARG A 37 -1.17 8.35 21.69
N GLY A 38 -0.69 7.40 22.50
CA GLY A 38 -1.40 6.15 22.79
C GLY A 38 -0.78 4.87 22.21
N ASP A 39 0.51 4.87 21.86
CA ASP A 39 1.26 3.68 21.42
C ASP A 39 1.48 2.61 22.50
N PHE A 40 1.21 2.96 23.76
CA PHE A 40 1.43 2.13 24.94
C PHE A 40 2.87 1.59 25.03
N GLY A 41 3.84 2.28 24.41
CA GLY A 41 5.25 1.89 24.38
C GLY A 41 5.58 0.59 23.65
N ILE A 42 4.67 0.02 22.87
CA ILE A 42 4.86 -1.23 22.12
C ILE A 42 5.74 -0.92 20.89
N ASP A 43 6.81 -1.69 20.65
CA ASP A 43 7.62 -1.52 19.44
C ASP A 43 7.18 -2.51 18.35
N VAL A 44 6.98 -3.79 18.69
CA VAL A 44 6.58 -4.84 17.75
C VAL A 44 5.50 -5.76 18.34
N LEU A 45 4.47 -6.04 17.55
CA LEU A 45 3.43 -7.05 17.79
C LEU A 45 3.61 -8.23 16.84
N ASP A 46 3.72 -9.44 17.38
CA ASP A 46 3.74 -10.68 16.60
C ASP A 46 2.52 -11.53 16.98
N PRO A 47 1.74 -12.06 16.02
CA PRO A 47 0.67 -13.00 16.36
C PRO A 47 1.21 -14.15 17.22
N SER A 48 0.62 -14.34 18.40
CA SER A 48 1.13 -15.33 19.34
C SER A 48 1.00 -16.73 18.77
N LYS A 49 2.11 -17.48 18.77
CA LYS A 49 2.10 -18.89 18.35
C LYS A 49 1.41 -19.80 19.38
N ARG A 50 1.19 -19.30 20.60
CA ARG A 50 0.65 -20.08 21.72
C ARG A 50 -0.86 -19.92 21.87
N GLU A 51 -1.37 -18.71 21.67
CA GLU A 51 -2.78 -18.39 21.87
C GLU A 51 -3.32 -17.62 20.66
N ALA A 52 -4.24 -18.24 19.93
CA ALA A 52 -4.86 -17.63 18.76
C ALA A 52 -5.61 -16.35 19.14
N GLY A 53 -5.40 -15.27 18.37
CA GLY A 53 -6.01 -13.96 18.62
C GLY A 53 -5.28 -13.10 19.65
N LYS A 54 -4.17 -13.57 20.24
CA LYS A 54 -3.26 -12.76 21.06
C LYS A 54 -2.03 -12.31 20.26
N TYR A 55 -1.34 -11.30 20.78
CA TYR A 55 -0.06 -10.83 20.25
C TYR A 55 1.03 -10.86 21.30
N ASP A 56 2.17 -11.42 20.95
CA ASP A 56 3.40 -11.28 21.71
C ASP A 56 4.01 -9.90 21.42
N VAL A 57 4.37 -9.18 22.47
CA VAL A 57 4.97 -7.84 22.39
C VAL A 57 6.47 -7.95 22.54
N TYR A 58 7.21 -7.38 21.60
CA TYR A 58 8.67 -7.21 21.69
C TYR A 58 8.98 -5.72 21.86
N GLN A 59 9.63 -5.39 22.97
CA GLN A 59 10.19 -4.08 23.26
C GLN A 59 11.67 -4.09 22.87
N ILE A 60 12.07 -3.25 21.93
CA ILE A 60 13.45 -3.13 21.49
C ILE A 60 14.08 -1.94 22.22
N LYS A 61 15.32 -2.11 22.69
CA LYS A 61 16.14 -1.03 23.23
C LYS A 61 17.55 -1.10 22.66
N ARG A 62 18.08 0.05 22.25
CA ARG A 62 19.46 0.23 21.76
C ARG A 62 20.59 -0.09 22.76
N TYR A 63 20.30 -0.51 23.98
CA TYR A 63 21.30 -0.59 25.04
C TYR A 63 22.29 -1.72 24.77
N ALA A 64 23.58 -1.38 24.61
CA ALA A 64 24.65 -2.34 24.33
C ALA A 64 25.71 -2.45 25.44
N LYS A 65 25.59 -1.64 26.49
CA LYS A 65 26.46 -1.59 27.67
C LYS A 65 25.64 -1.84 28.93
N THR A 66 26.27 -1.99 30.09
CA THR A 66 25.59 -2.17 31.39
C THR A 66 24.49 -1.13 31.58
N LEU A 67 23.29 -1.60 31.92
CA LEU A 67 22.12 -0.74 32.11
C LEU A 67 22.31 0.21 33.29
N THR A 68 22.13 1.50 33.03
CA THR A 68 22.07 2.54 34.07
C THR A 68 20.69 2.55 34.73
N ALA A 69 20.58 3.16 35.91
CA ALA A 69 19.30 3.32 36.61
C ALA A 69 18.24 4.04 35.75
N SER A 70 18.65 5.05 34.96
CA SER A 70 17.73 5.74 34.05
C SER A 70 17.22 4.81 32.94
N GLN A 71 18.06 3.94 32.40
CA GLN A 71 17.67 3.01 31.34
C GLN A 71 16.71 1.93 31.85
N LYS A 72 16.93 1.45 33.08
CA LYS A 72 16.01 0.55 33.79
C LYS A 72 14.63 1.19 33.96
N LYS A 73 14.58 2.44 34.41
CA LYS A 73 13.34 3.20 34.56
C LYS A 73 12.59 3.40 33.24
N GLU A 74 13.29 3.57 32.13
CA GLU A 74 12.65 3.65 30.80
C GLU A 74 12.06 2.31 30.35
N ILE A 75 12.68 1.17 30.71
CA ILE A 75 12.13 -0.16 30.47
C ILE A 75 10.86 -0.38 31.31
N GLU A 76 10.91 -0.05 32.60
CA GLU A 76 9.76 -0.11 33.51
C GLU A 76 8.58 0.71 33.00
N LYS A 77 8.82 1.95 32.57
CA LYS A 77 7.79 2.80 31.96
C LYS A 77 7.19 2.16 30.71
N SER A 78 8.00 1.51 29.88
CA SER A 78 7.49 0.85 28.69
C SER A 78 6.60 -0.35 29.05
N PHE A 79 7.03 -1.20 29.98
CA PHE A 79 6.23 -2.30 30.49
C PHE A 79 4.90 -1.82 31.09
N ARG A 80 4.96 -0.77 31.92
CA ARG A 80 3.77 -0.10 32.46
C ARG A 80 2.81 0.35 31.38
N ARG A 81 3.32 1.01 30.33
CA ARG A 81 2.47 1.48 29.22
C ARG A 81 1.78 0.31 28.50
N VAL A 82 2.47 -0.81 28.26
CA VAL A 82 1.88 -2.00 27.63
C VAL A 82 0.70 -2.54 28.46
N LEU A 83 0.86 -2.60 29.79
CA LEU A 83 -0.22 -3.01 30.70
C LEU A 83 -1.40 -2.03 30.68
N VAL A 84 -1.14 -0.72 30.55
CA VAL A 84 -2.22 0.26 30.32
C VAL A 84 -2.93 -0.03 28.99
N GLY A 85 -2.21 -0.36 27.93
CA GLY A 85 -2.81 -0.74 26.63
C GLY A 85 -3.66 -2.01 26.71
N LEU A 86 -3.27 -2.97 27.53
CA LEU A 86 -4.05 -4.18 27.81
C LEU A 86 -5.42 -3.87 28.43
N VAL A 87 -5.54 -2.82 29.25
CA VAL A 87 -6.79 -2.55 30.00
C VAL A 87 -7.61 -1.37 29.48
N ARG A 88 -6.96 -0.32 28.96
CA ARG A 88 -7.59 0.97 28.61
C ARG A 88 -7.65 1.31 27.13
N ARG A 89 -6.98 0.54 26.26
CA ARG A 89 -7.16 0.72 24.81
C ARG A 89 -8.56 0.23 24.40
N GLU A 90 -9.16 0.87 23.41
CA GLU A 90 -10.39 0.41 22.78
C GLU A 90 -10.13 0.12 21.28
N PRO A 91 -10.24 -1.15 20.81
CA PRO A 91 -10.36 -2.36 21.63
C PRO A 91 -9.08 -2.64 22.43
N PRO A 92 -9.16 -3.36 23.57
CA PRO A 92 -8.00 -3.70 24.38
C PRO A 92 -6.90 -4.39 23.59
N VAL A 93 -5.63 -4.16 23.92
CA VAL A 93 -4.53 -4.94 23.33
C VAL A 93 -4.67 -6.40 23.78
N PRO A 94 -4.86 -7.37 22.88
CA PRO A 94 -4.98 -8.78 23.28
C PRO A 94 -3.57 -9.33 23.55
N LEU A 95 -3.00 -8.93 24.69
CA LEU A 95 -1.61 -9.20 25.05
C LEU A 95 -1.39 -10.68 25.38
N GLY A 96 -0.46 -11.29 24.63
CA GLY A 96 0.19 -12.57 24.91
C GLY A 96 1.43 -12.34 25.77
N ASP A 97 2.60 -12.73 25.28
CA ASP A 97 3.86 -12.58 26.02
C ASP A 97 4.52 -11.22 25.87
N TRP A 98 5.50 -10.94 26.74
CA TRP A 98 6.30 -9.73 26.67
C TRP A 98 7.80 -10.04 26.67
N TYR A 99 8.50 -9.48 25.69
CA TYR A 99 9.93 -9.68 25.49
C TYR A 99 10.65 -8.34 25.46
N LEU A 100 11.70 -8.18 26.26
CA LEU A 100 12.69 -7.12 26.11
C LEU A 100 13.81 -7.61 25.21
N ILE A 101 14.08 -6.92 24.10
CA ILE A 101 15.24 -7.19 23.25
C ILE A 101 16.23 -6.03 23.42
N ALA A 102 17.44 -6.35 23.84
CA ALA A 102 18.52 -5.36 23.91
C ALA A 102 19.89 -6.04 23.70
N PRO A 103 20.82 -5.43 22.94
CA PRO A 103 22.16 -5.99 22.69
C PRO A 103 23.12 -5.86 23.89
N VAL A 104 22.58 -5.94 25.11
CA VAL A 104 23.31 -5.97 26.38
C VAL A 104 23.09 -7.34 27.02
N ASP A 105 24.18 -7.96 27.46
CA ASP A 105 24.10 -9.19 28.25
C ASP A 105 23.70 -8.89 29.69
N ASN A 106 22.95 -9.83 30.26
CA ASN A 106 22.56 -9.79 31.65
C ASN A 106 23.79 -9.90 32.55
N THR A 107 23.93 -8.98 33.50
CA THR A 107 24.63 -9.31 34.74
C THR A 107 23.72 -10.19 35.59
N VAL A 108 24.30 -11.06 36.41
CA VAL A 108 23.53 -11.93 37.33
C VAL A 108 22.59 -11.07 38.19
N ASP A 109 23.11 -9.99 38.76
CA ASP A 109 22.34 -9.04 39.58
C ASP A 109 21.18 -8.38 38.78
N ASN A 110 21.40 -8.02 37.52
CA ASN A 110 20.34 -7.43 36.72
C ASN A 110 19.23 -8.44 36.38
N GLN A 111 19.58 -9.71 36.15
CA GLN A 111 18.61 -10.74 35.82
C GLN A 111 17.84 -11.25 37.04
N LEU A 112 18.57 -11.59 38.12
CA LEU A 112 17.99 -12.22 39.30
C LEU A 112 17.33 -11.22 40.23
N ASP A 113 17.87 -9.99 40.36
CA ASP A 113 17.35 -9.02 41.32
C ASP A 113 16.38 -8.05 40.66
N TRP A 114 16.84 -7.32 39.64
CA TRP A 114 16.03 -6.25 39.04
C TRP A 114 14.98 -6.78 38.06
N PHE A 115 15.38 -7.45 36.97
CA PHE A 115 14.44 -7.83 35.91
C PHE A 115 13.39 -8.85 36.38
N HIS A 116 13.78 -9.78 37.26
CA HIS A 116 12.84 -10.74 37.84
C HIS A 116 11.76 -10.08 38.72
N SER A 117 12.12 -9.07 39.53
CA SER A 117 11.16 -8.37 40.40
C SER A 117 10.43 -7.23 39.71
N MET A 118 10.98 -6.70 38.61
CA MET A 118 10.46 -5.54 37.89
C MET A 118 8.97 -5.64 37.53
N PRO A 119 8.45 -6.76 36.96
CA PRO A 119 7.04 -6.85 36.61
C PRO A 119 6.11 -6.64 37.81
N ASP A 120 6.43 -7.26 38.94
CA ASP A 120 5.59 -7.20 40.15
C ASP A 120 5.71 -5.83 40.82
N ASN A 121 6.92 -5.25 40.85
CA ASN A 121 7.13 -3.89 41.36
C ASN A 121 6.33 -2.86 40.54
N VAL A 122 6.41 -2.94 39.21
CA VAL A 122 5.67 -2.03 38.32
C VAL A 122 4.16 -2.18 38.49
N ILE A 123 3.65 -3.41 38.60
CA ILE A 123 2.21 -3.66 38.82
C ILE A 123 1.77 -3.08 40.18
N ASN A 124 2.53 -3.29 41.24
CA ASN A 124 2.23 -2.75 42.57
C ASN A 124 2.21 -1.21 42.55
N GLU A 125 3.23 -0.59 41.94
CA GLU A 125 3.27 0.87 41.76
C GLU A 125 2.06 1.37 40.96
N MET A 126 1.65 0.66 39.90
CA MET A 126 0.45 1.02 39.13
C MET A 126 -0.84 0.94 39.95
N PHE A 127 -0.94 0.01 40.90
CA PHE A 127 -2.14 -0.17 41.73
C PHE A 127 -2.25 0.90 42.81
N GLU A 128 -1.12 1.43 43.27
CA GLU A 128 -1.02 2.51 44.26
C GLU A 128 -1.06 3.92 43.62
N ASP A 129 -0.89 4.00 42.30
CA ASP A 129 -0.84 5.27 41.58
C ASP A 129 -2.21 5.96 41.49
N ALA A 130 -2.36 7.02 42.30
CA ALA A 130 -3.58 7.82 42.38
C ALA A 130 -3.89 8.62 41.09
N GLU A 131 -2.88 8.92 40.25
CA GLU A 131 -3.09 9.61 38.98
C GLU A 131 -3.56 8.62 37.90
N LEU A 132 -3.02 7.40 37.90
CA LEU A 132 -3.48 6.35 37.00
C LEU A 132 -4.88 5.88 37.38
N ALA A 133 -5.18 5.75 38.69
CA ALA A 133 -6.49 5.41 39.23
C ALA A 133 -7.15 4.19 38.55
N LEU A 134 -6.48 3.03 38.59
CA LEU A 134 -7.04 1.79 38.05
C LEU A 134 -8.26 1.32 38.85
N ASN A 135 -9.33 0.94 38.14
CA ASN A 135 -10.49 0.31 38.78
C ASN A 135 -10.25 -1.18 39.06
N GLU A 136 -11.14 -1.81 39.81
CA GLU A 136 -10.96 -3.21 40.24
C GLU A 136 -10.98 -4.23 39.09
N ASP A 137 -11.75 -3.98 38.03
CA ASP A 137 -11.74 -4.83 36.82
C ASP A 137 -10.40 -4.73 36.09
N GLU A 138 -9.86 -3.51 35.91
CA GLU A 138 -8.56 -3.28 35.30
C GLU A 138 -7.44 -3.99 36.09
N LYS A 139 -7.46 -3.88 37.42
CA LYS A 139 -6.50 -4.59 38.30
C LYS A 139 -6.63 -6.10 38.18
N GLN A 140 -7.87 -6.62 38.13
CA GLN A 140 -8.12 -8.04 37.97
C GLN A 140 -7.59 -8.56 36.63
N ARG A 141 -7.78 -7.81 35.54
CA ARG A 141 -7.30 -8.18 34.20
C ARG A 141 -5.77 -8.19 34.12
N ILE A 142 -5.09 -7.20 34.70
CA ILE A 142 -3.61 -7.18 34.80
C ILE A 142 -3.11 -8.39 35.60
N THR A 143 -3.73 -8.65 36.75
CA THR A 143 -3.37 -9.78 37.62
C THR A 143 -3.58 -11.12 36.92
N ALA A 144 -4.71 -11.29 36.21
CA ALA A 144 -5.01 -12.49 35.44
C ALA A 144 -3.99 -12.69 34.30
N TRP A 145 -3.61 -11.63 33.60
CA TRP A 145 -2.57 -11.71 32.56
C TRP A 145 -1.20 -12.10 33.13
N ARG A 146 -0.80 -11.51 34.25
CA ARG A 146 0.49 -11.77 34.94
C ARG A 146 0.61 -13.19 35.47
N ASN A 147 -0.50 -13.74 35.97
CA ASN A 147 -0.58 -15.06 36.58
C ASN A 147 -1.06 -16.16 35.61
N ALA A 148 -1.24 -15.83 34.33
CA ALA A 148 -1.61 -16.81 33.33
C ALA A 148 -0.59 -17.96 33.30
N PRO A 149 -1.02 -19.23 33.24
CA PRO A 149 -0.12 -20.36 33.12
C PRO A 149 0.86 -20.17 31.97
N GLU A 150 2.14 -20.48 32.21
CA GLU A 150 3.20 -20.37 31.20
C GLU A 150 3.37 -18.95 30.61
N ARG A 151 2.97 -17.89 31.31
CA ARG A 151 3.26 -16.51 30.91
C ARG A 151 4.76 -16.31 30.76
N VAL A 152 5.19 -15.80 29.60
CA VAL A 152 6.60 -15.47 29.36
C VAL A 152 6.80 -13.96 29.47
N ILE A 153 7.67 -13.57 30.39
CA ILE A 153 8.28 -12.23 30.47
C ILE A 153 9.78 -12.46 30.42
N LYS A 154 10.41 -12.13 29.28
CA LYS A 154 11.80 -12.53 29.03
C LYS A 154 12.63 -11.37 28.50
N TRP A 155 13.89 -11.32 28.91
CA TRP A 155 14.90 -10.45 28.31
C TRP A 155 15.79 -11.27 27.38
N GLU A 156 15.72 -10.96 26.09
CA GLU A 156 16.62 -11.43 25.05
C GLU A 156 17.81 -10.47 24.90
N GLY A 157 18.96 -10.90 25.42
CA GLY A 157 20.19 -10.11 25.48
C GLY A 157 21.03 -10.14 24.21
N ARG A 158 22.32 -9.79 24.34
CA ARG A 158 23.26 -9.77 23.21
C ARG A 158 23.38 -11.10 22.50
N ALA A 159 23.41 -12.22 23.23
CA ALA A 159 23.49 -13.55 22.61
C ALA A 159 22.36 -13.80 21.59
N PHE A 160 21.13 -13.36 21.89
CA PHE A 160 20.01 -13.47 20.96
C PHE A 160 20.20 -12.56 19.73
N CYS A 161 20.64 -11.32 19.94
CA CYS A 161 20.91 -10.37 18.86
C CYS A 161 22.03 -10.88 17.92
N GLU A 162 23.08 -11.50 18.46
CA GLU A 162 24.17 -12.10 17.69
C GLU A 162 23.72 -13.32 16.89
N THR A 163 22.84 -14.17 17.47
CA THR A 163 22.23 -15.28 16.73
C THR A 163 21.47 -14.77 15.52
N LEU A 164 20.59 -13.76 15.71
CA LEU A 164 19.86 -13.15 14.60
C LEU A 164 20.80 -12.52 13.57
N ALA A 165 21.84 -11.82 14.00
CA ALA A 165 22.83 -11.22 13.10
C ALA A 165 23.56 -12.28 12.25
N GLY A 166 23.81 -13.47 12.82
CA GLY A 166 24.40 -14.61 12.12
C GLY A 166 23.43 -15.28 11.14
N GLU A 167 22.14 -15.36 11.47
CA GLU A 167 21.09 -15.91 10.61
C GLU A 167 20.72 -14.96 9.46
N TYR A 168 20.75 -13.65 9.71
CA TYR A 168 20.37 -12.61 8.76
C TYR A 168 21.52 -11.65 8.45
N PRO A 169 22.66 -12.16 7.92
CA PRO A 169 23.86 -11.36 7.70
C PRO A 169 23.66 -10.22 6.69
N TYR A 170 22.70 -10.35 5.78
CA TYR A 170 22.37 -9.31 4.79
C TYR A 170 21.79 -8.04 5.45
N VAL A 171 21.13 -8.15 6.60
CA VAL A 171 20.63 -6.98 7.35
C VAL A 171 21.82 -6.17 7.87
N ILE A 172 22.77 -6.85 8.50
CA ILE A 172 24.01 -6.24 9.00
C ILE A 172 24.77 -5.59 7.85
N ASP A 173 24.93 -6.33 6.76
CA ASP A 173 25.65 -5.86 5.58
C ASP A 173 25.01 -4.61 4.98
N TYR A 174 23.68 -4.61 4.84
CA TYR A 174 22.91 -3.50 4.30
C TYR A 174 23.09 -2.21 5.10
N TYR A 175 22.93 -2.29 6.42
CA TYR A 175 22.95 -1.12 7.30
C TYR A 175 24.36 -0.65 7.69
N LEU A 176 25.30 -1.57 7.91
CA LEU A 176 26.59 -1.26 8.55
C LEU A 176 27.79 -1.38 7.61
N HIS A 177 27.69 -2.13 6.51
CA HIS A 177 28.87 -2.48 5.68
C HIS A 177 28.68 -2.18 4.19
N GLY A 178 27.79 -1.23 3.87
CA GLY A 178 27.61 -0.71 2.52
C GLY A 178 26.83 -1.63 1.57
N GLY A 179 26.08 -2.61 2.10
CA GLY A 179 25.23 -3.50 1.31
C GLY A 179 24.19 -2.74 0.51
N ALA A 180 23.64 -1.65 1.06
CA ALA A 180 22.74 -0.76 0.32
C ALA A 180 23.39 -0.14 -0.94
N ALA A 181 24.68 0.23 -0.88
CA ALA A 181 25.39 0.77 -2.03
C ALA A 181 25.73 -0.31 -3.07
N ARG A 182 26.09 -1.52 -2.62
CA ARG A 182 26.28 -2.67 -3.51
C ARG A 182 24.99 -3.08 -4.20
N LEU A 183 23.87 -3.07 -3.49
CA LEU A 183 22.54 -3.30 -4.05
C LEU A 183 22.24 -2.33 -5.19
N ARG A 184 22.44 -1.01 -4.96
CA ARG A 184 22.29 0.01 -6.01
C ARG A 184 23.20 -0.23 -7.21
N SER A 185 24.44 -0.65 -6.95
CA SER A 185 25.41 -0.95 -8.01
C SER A 185 24.98 -2.15 -8.85
N ALA A 186 24.44 -3.19 -8.23
CA ALA A 186 23.94 -4.38 -8.91
C ALA A 186 22.71 -4.09 -9.80
N VAL A 187 21.79 -3.24 -9.34
CA VAL A 187 20.68 -2.75 -10.17
C VAL A 187 21.19 -1.98 -11.39
N ALA A 188 22.12 -1.04 -11.19
CA ALA A 188 22.71 -0.28 -12.28
C ALA A 188 23.48 -1.15 -13.28
N GLU A 189 24.18 -2.18 -12.80
CA GLU A 189 24.89 -3.15 -13.63
C GLU A 189 23.93 -3.96 -14.52
N MET A 190 22.76 -4.36 -14.00
CA MET A 190 21.73 -5.05 -14.77
C MET A 190 21.22 -4.22 -15.94
N SER A 191 20.93 -2.92 -15.71
CA SER A 191 20.58 -1.99 -16.79
C SER A 191 21.72 -1.84 -17.81
N ALA A 192 22.98 -1.84 -17.35
CA ALA A 192 24.13 -1.70 -18.23
C ALA A 192 24.36 -2.94 -19.13
N ILE A 193 24.05 -4.15 -18.67
CA ILE A 193 24.11 -5.37 -19.49
C ILE A 193 23.21 -5.22 -20.71
N LEU A 194 21.96 -4.80 -20.52
CA LEU A 194 21.01 -4.62 -21.60
C LEU A 194 21.52 -3.63 -22.66
N ARG A 195 22.08 -2.50 -22.21
CA ARG A 195 22.60 -1.46 -23.11
C ARG A 195 23.81 -1.93 -23.93
N ARG A 196 24.71 -2.72 -23.35
CA ARG A 196 25.90 -3.23 -24.04
C ARG A 196 25.55 -4.22 -25.16
N ASP A 197 24.55 -5.07 -24.94
CA ASP A 197 24.10 -6.03 -25.96
C ASP A 197 23.39 -5.36 -27.16
N VAL A 198 22.77 -4.19 -26.96
CA VAL A 198 22.26 -3.35 -28.06
C VAL A 198 23.42 -2.83 -28.92
N SER A 199 24.42 -2.19 -28.31
CA SER A 199 25.57 -1.67 -29.04
C SER A 199 26.39 -2.77 -29.74
N ALA A 200 26.48 -3.97 -29.14
CA ALA A 200 27.11 -5.13 -29.78
C ALA A 200 26.33 -5.64 -31.00
N GLY A 201 24.99 -5.70 -30.92
CA GLY A 201 24.12 -6.06 -32.04
C GLY A 201 24.19 -5.07 -33.21
N GLU A 202 24.28 -3.78 -32.92
CA GLU A 202 24.51 -2.72 -33.92
C GLU A 202 25.90 -2.83 -34.56
N ALA A 203 26.95 -3.12 -33.78
CA ALA A 203 28.31 -3.33 -34.28
C ALA A 203 28.46 -4.59 -35.15
N LEU A 204 27.73 -5.67 -34.81
CA LEU A 204 27.63 -6.88 -35.62
C LEU A 204 26.89 -6.63 -36.94
N SER A 205 25.84 -5.80 -36.91
CA SER A 205 25.05 -5.42 -38.10
C SER A 205 25.80 -4.48 -39.04
N THR A 206 26.76 -3.70 -38.53
CA THR A 206 27.59 -2.75 -39.29
C THR A 206 28.95 -3.31 -39.70
N GLY A 207 29.27 -4.57 -39.35
CA GLY A 207 30.44 -5.29 -39.85
C GLY A 207 31.78 -4.85 -39.25
N THR A 208 31.78 -4.14 -38.13
CA THR A 208 33.02 -3.67 -37.44
C THR A 208 33.42 -4.55 -36.24
N ALA A 209 32.94 -5.80 -36.20
CA ALA A 209 32.97 -6.68 -35.03
C ALA A 209 34.26 -7.49 -34.87
N ASP A 210 35.44 -6.87 -35.00
CA ASP A 210 36.72 -7.58 -34.79
C ASP A 210 37.11 -7.71 -33.30
N ASP A 211 36.37 -7.07 -32.36
CA ASP A 211 36.75 -7.05 -30.93
C ASP A 211 35.57 -7.15 -29.95
N VAL A 212 34.40 -7.64 -30.40
CA VAL A 212 33.28 -7.91 -29.48
C VAL A 212 33.49 -9.30 -28.88
N ALA A 213 34.14 -9.37 -27.72
CA ALA A 213 34.14 -10.58 -26.90
C ALA A 213 32.69 -10.92 -26.53
N LEU A 214 32.05 -11.76 -27.36
CA LEU A 214 30.72 -12.30 -27.10
C LEU A 214 30.80 -13.13 -25.82
N VAL A 215 30.29 -12.57 -24.73
CA VAL A 215 30.15 -13.28 -23.46
C VAL A 215 29.31 -14.52 -23.74
N THR A 216 29.80 -15.69 -23.35
CA THR A 216 29.07 -16.93 -23.59
C THR A 216 27.76 -16.92 -22.79
N PRO A 217 26.69 -17.61 -23.25
CA PRO A 217 25.44 -17.70 -22.48
C PRO A 217 25.64 -18.18 -21.02
N ALA A 218 26.65 -19.04 -20.78
CA ALA A 218 27.00 -19.52 -19.46
C ALA A 218 27.63 -18.45 -18.56
N GLU A 219 28.48 -17.58 -19.12
CA GLU A 219 29.08 -16.45 -18.42
C GLU A 219 28.03 -15.37 -18.09
N ILE A 220 27.09 -15.10 -19.01
CA ILE A 220 25.94 -14.22 -18.75
C ILE A 220 25.07 -14.80 -17.64
N SER A 221 24.71 -16.09 -17.72
CA SER A 221 23.91 -16.75 -16.68
C SER A 221 24.59 -16.69 -15.30
N SER A 222 25.90 -16.96 -15.24
CA SER A 222 26.69 -16.87 -14.00
C SER A 222 26.81 -15.43 -13.48
N HIS A 223 26.80 -14.44 -14.38
CA HIS A 223 26.80 -13.04 -14.01
C HIS A 223 25.44 -12.59 -13.46
N LEU A 224 24.35 -12.97 -14.12
CA LEU A 224 22.98 -12.72 -13.68
C LEU A 224 22.67 -13.38 -12.32
N ASP A 225 23.15 -14.61 -12.09
CA ASP A 225 23.01 -15.28 -10.79
C ASP A 225 23.71 -14.49 -9.66
N ARG A 226 24.88 -13.90 -9.94
CA ARG A 226 25.58 -13.04 -8.97
C ARG A 226 24.80 -11.76 -8.69
N ILE A 227 24.27 -11.10 -9.71
CA ILE A 227 23.43 -9.90 -9.55
C ILE A 227 22.19 -10.26 -8.74
N PHE A 228 21.49 -11.34 -9.09
CA PHE A 228 20.30 -11.79 -8.38
C PHE A 228 20.57 -12.05 -6.89
N LYS A 229 21.68 -12.70 -6.57
CA LYS A 229 22.11 -12.91 -5.17
C LYS A 229 22.32 -11.60 -4.42
N VAL A 230 22.84 -10.55 -5.08
CA VAL A 230 22.98 -9.22 -4.46
C VAL A 230 21.60 -8.57 -4.29
N LEU A 231 20.71 -8.66 -5.27
CA LEU A 231 19.35 -8.11 -5.17
C LEU A 231 18.55 -8.72 -4.01
N ASP A 232 18.74 -10.00 -3.71
CA ASP A 232 18.08 -10.66 -2.58
C ASP A 232 18.63 -10.26 -1.20
N THR A 233 19.68 -9.42 -1.14
CA THR A 233 20.22 -8.90 0.13
C THR A 233 19.51 -7.67 0.67
N ASP A 234 18.56 -7.08 -0.06
CA ASP A 234 17.74 -5.98 0.46
C ASP A 234 16.85 -6.50 1.62
N PRO A 235 16.98 -5.96 2.84
CA PRO A 235 16.22 -6.44 3.97
C PRO A 235 14.74 -6.06 3.90
N HIS A 236 14.34 -5.08 3.10
CA HIS A 236 12.96 -4.59 3.02
C HIS A 236 12.24 -5.06 1.76
N PHE A 237 12.96 -5.22 0.65
CA PHE A 237 12.33 -5.47 -0.64
C PHE A 237 12.87 -6.71 -1.35
N ARG A 238 12.06 -7.25 -2.25
CA ARG A 238 12.47 -8.27 -3.21
C ARG A 238 12.28 -7.75 -4.61
N TYR A 239 13.13 -8.23 -5.50
CA TYR A 239 13.16 -7.79 -6.89
C TYR A 239 12.90 -8.99 -7.79
N GLU A 240 11.90 -8.86 -8.65
CA GLU A 240 11.75 -9.69 -9.85
C GLU A 240 12.18 -8.83 -11.05
N PHE A 241 12.80 -9.45 -12.05
CA PHE A 241 13.08 -8.76 -13.30
C PHE A 241 12.73 -9.63 -14.50
N SER A 242 12.36 -8.98 -15.61
CA SER A 242 12.16 -9.63 -16.91
C SER A 242 12.83 -8.81 -18.01
N ILE A 243 13.33 -9.52 -19.03
CA ILE A 243 13.80 -8.91 -20.27
C ILE A 243 12.86 -9.39 -21.36
N ASP A 244 12.12 -8.45 -21.94
CA ASP A 244 11.07 -8.71 -22.91
C ASP A 244 11.46 -8.07 -24.26
N LEU A 245 11.01 -8.63 -25.39
CA LEU A 245 11.32 -8.11 -26.72
C LEU A 245 10.56 -6.81 -27.04
N GLU A 246 9.41 -6.61 -26.38
CA GLU A 246 8.52 -5.46 -26.53
C GLU A 246 8.02 -5.04 -25.13
N PRO A 247 7.60 -3.78 -24.95
CA PRO A 247 7.04 -3.32 -23.69
C PRO A 247 5.74 -4.05 -23.34
N GLY A 248 5.78 -4.87 -22.30
CA GLY A 248 4.58 -5.53 -21.75
C GLY A 248 3.82 -4.62 -20.78
N GLU A 249 2.52 -4.87 -20.60
CA GLU A 249 1.72 -4.20 -19.58
C GLU A 249 2.19 -4.58 -18.16
N ILE A 250 2.28 -3.59 -17.27
CA ILE A 250 2.60 -3.83 -15.86
C ILE A 250 1.31 -4.18 -15.12
N THR A 251 1.03 -5.47 -14.98
CA THR A 251 -0.06 -5.95 -14.13
C THR A 251 0.33 -5.88 -12.65
N ARG A 252 -0.48 -5.21 -11.82
CA ARG A 252 -0.30 -5.20 -10.37
C ARG A 252 -0.48 -6.61 -9.81
N ARG A 253 0.50 -7.08 -9.03
CA ARG A 253 0.45 -8.36 -8.31
C ARG A 253 0.40 -8.10 -6.80
N ASP A 254 -0.09 -9.09 -6.06
CA ASP A 254 -0.11 -9.02 -4.60
C ASP A 254 1.30 -8.80 -4.04
N GLY A 255 1.41 -7.92 -3.04
CA GLY A 255 2.68 -7.48 -2.46
C GLY A 255 3.59 -6.62 -3.34
N MET A 256 3.23 -6.36 -4.61
CA MET A 256 3.99 -5.47 -5.50
C MET A 256 3.75 -4.02 -5.09
N ILE A 257 4.84 -3.29 -4.85
CA ILE A 257 4.81 -1.91 -4.38
C ILE A 257 5.24 -0.91 -5.46
N ALA A 258 6.04 -1.35 -6.43
CA ALA A 258 6.51 -0.53 -7.53
C ALA A 258 6.95 -1.43 -8.70
N ALA A 259 6.97 -0.87 -9.89
CA ALA A 259 7.61 -1.46 -11.05
C ALA A 259 8.20 -0.35 -11.93
N THR A 260 9.30 -0.65 -12.61
CA THR A 260 9.95 0.27 -13.55
C THR A 260 10.26 -0.46 -14.84
N GLN A 261 10.05 0.21 -15.97
CA GLN A 261 10.42 -0.29 -17.28
C GLN A 261 11.45 0.63 -17.92
N GLU A 262 12.54 0.03 -18.39
CA GLU A 262 13.53 0.68 -19.25
C GLU A 262 13.39 0.10 -20.67
N ILE A 263 12.83 0.89 -21.57
CA ILE A 263 12.58 0.52 -22.98
C ILE A 263 13.74 1.03 -23.82
N GLN A 264 14.41 0.13 -24.53
CA GLN A 264 15.51 0.46 -25.46
C GLN A 264 14.96 0.90 -26.83
N PRO A 265 15.76 1.60 -27.65
CA PRO A 265 15.35 2.04 -28.99
C PRO A 265 14.90 0.92 -29.93
N ASP A 266 15.36 -0.31 -29.72
CA ASP A 266 15.00 -1.48 -30.51
C ASP A 266 13.76 -2.25 -29.98
N GLY A 267 13.09 -1.70 -28.95
CA GLY A 267 11.90 -2.28 -28.33
C GLY A 267 12.17 -3.20 -27.14
N ARG A 268 13.41 -3.69 -26.96
CA ARG A 268 13.76 -4.54 -25.82
C ARG A 268 13.53 -3.80 -24.52
N THR A 269 12.88 -4.46 -23.57
CA THR A 269 12.42 -3.83 -22.33
C THR A 269 12.93 -4.59 -21.12
N LEU A 270 13.63 -3.89 -20.22
CA LEU A 270 13.97 -4.41 -18.89
C LEU A 270 12.89 -3.94 -17.90
N THR A 271 12.17 -4.88 -17.31
CA THR A 271 11.18 -4.59 -16.27
C THR A 271 11.72 -5.01 -14.92
N PHE A 272 11.77 -4.11 -13.94
CA PHE A 272 11.88 -4.47 -12.52
C PHE A 272 10.52 -4.42 -11.86
N ARG A 273 10.22 -5.39 -11.01
CA ARG A 273 9.06 -5.42 -10.13
C ARG A 273 9.56 -5.55 -8.70
N VAL A 274 9.15 -4.61 -7.86
CA VAL A 274 9.58 -4.52 -6.47
C VAL A 274 8.44 -4.97 -5.58
N TYR A 275 8.75 -5.92 -4.70
CA TYR A 275 7.81 -6.51 -3.74
C TYR A 275 8.24 -6.18 -2.33
N GLN A 276 7.27 -5.97 -1.44
CA GLN A 276 7.54 -5.92 0.00
C GLN A 276 8.01 -7.29 0.50
N ARG A 277 9.07 -7.33 1.32
CA ARG A 277 9.60 -8.58 1.90
C ARG A 277 8.76 -9.06 3.09
N PHE A 278 8.12 -8.12 3.78
CA PHE A 278 7.19 -8.32 4.89
C PHE A 278 6.20 -7.14 4.96
N SER A 279 5.14 -7.26 5.77
CA SER A 279 4.05 -6.26 5.85
C SER A 279 4.51 -4.84 6.21
N GLU A 280 5.58 -4.73 7.01
CA GLU A 280 6.11 -3.46 7.49
C GLU A 280 7.20 -2.86 6.59
N SER A 281 7.55 -3.48 5.45
CA SER A 281 8.69 -3.03 4.64
C SER A 281 8.58 -1.58 4.17
N GLN A 282 7.39 -1.14 3.74
CA GLN A 282 7.12 0.27 3.38
C GLN A 282 7.12 1.22 4.58
N ARG A 283 6.94 0.72 5.81
CA ARG A 283 6.97 1.53 7.03
C ARG A 283 8.38 1.69 7.58
N GLU A 284 9.22 0.65 7.44
CA GLU A 284 10.64 0.64 7.81
C GLU A 284 11.51 1.40 6.80
N ARG A 285 11.26 1.16 5.52
CA ARG A 285 11.88 1.88 4.42
C ARG A 285 10.79 2.51 3.54
N PRO A 286 10.26 3.68 3.92
CA PRO A 286 9.34 4.42 3.07
C PRO A 286 9.95 4.70 1.70
N ILE A 287 9.09 4.75 0.69
CA ILE A 287 9.42 5.21 -0.66
C ILE A 287 8.82 6.61 -0.79
N PRO A 288 9.54 7.67 -0.39
CA PRO A 288 9.07 9.02 -0.62
C PRO A 288 9.00 9.28 -2.12
N PHE A 289 7.90 9.91 -2.54
CA PHE A 289 7.76 10.47 -3.86
C PHE A 289 7.28 11.92 -3.74
N ARG A 290 7.77 12.79 -4.60
CA ARG A 290 7.37 14.18 -4.71
C ARG A 290 7.08 14.46 -6.18
N LEU A 291 5.92 15.05 -6.42
CA LEU A 291 5.50 15.53 -7.73
C LEU A 291 5.40 17.05 -7.68
N ARG A 292 5.98 17.72 -8.67
CA ARG A 292 5.82 19.16 -8.89
C ARG A 292 5.18 19.36 -10.26
N PHE A 293 3.88 19.63 -10.28
CA PHE A 293 3.16 19.88 -11.52
C PHE A 293 3.63 21.18 -12.16
N ALA A 294 3.85 21.15 -13.47
CA ALA A 294 4.26 22.30 -14.25
C ALA A 294 3.04 23.08 -14.74
N ALA A 295 2.41 23.85 -13.84
CA ALA A 295 1.18 24.60 -14.15
C ALA A 295 1.36 25.67 -15.25
N GLU A 296 2.59 26.12 -15.51
CA GLU A 296 2.90 27.08 -16.58
C GLU A 296 3.11 26.39 -17.95
N ASP A 297 3.15 25.06 -17.99
CA ASP A 297 3.30 24.31 -19.23
C ASP A 297 1.99 24.36 -20.04
N ALA A 298 2.10 24.57 -21.36
CA ALA A 298 0.93 24.66 -22.23
C ALA A 298 0.13 23.35 -22.33
N ALA A 299 0.73 22.21 -21.98
CA ALA A 299 0.07 20.91 -21.92
C ALA A 299 -0.60 20.63 -20.56
N PHE A 300 -0.48 21.53 -19.58
CA PHE A 300 -1.14 21.37 -18.29
C PHE A 300 -2.63 21.72 -18.39
N ASP A 301 -3.49 20.76 -18.05
CA ASP A 301 -4.94 20.92 -18.01
C ASP A 301 -5.40 21.15 -16.56
N GLU A 302 -5.77 22.41 -16.25
CA GLU A 302 -6.21 22.83 -14.93
C GLU A 302 -7.54 22.18 -14.52
N ASP A 303 -8.48 22.01 -15.46
CA ASP A 303 -9.79 21.39 -15.18
C ASP A 303 -9.64 19.89 -14.90
N ALA A 304 -8.74 19.21 -15.62
CA ALA A 304 -8.40 17.81 -15.37
C ALA A 304 -7.69 17.65 -14.01
N TYR A 305 -6.77 18.58 -13.67
CA TYR A 305 -6.10 18.59 -12.38
C TYR A 305 -7.08 18.76 -11.23
N ASP A 306 -8.00 19.72 -11.32
CA ASP A 306 -9.02 19.97 -10.31
C ASP A 306 -10.00 18.81 -10.17
N SER A 307 -10.38 18.18 -11.29
CA SER A 307 -11.22 16.98 -11.30
C SER A 307 -10.53 15.80 -10.60
N TRP A 308 -9.23 15.59 -10.85
CA TRP A 308 -8.45 14.56 -10.16
C TRP A 308 -8.30 14.86 -8.68
N ARG A 309 -7.90 16.09 -8.34
CA ARG A 309 -7.66 16.55 -6.97
C ARG A 309 -8.91 16.39 -6.09
N LYS A 310 -10.08 16.75 -6.62
CA LYS A 310 -11.35 16.69 -5.89
C LYS A 310 -12.03 15.33 -5.96
N TYR A 311 -12.18 14.75 -7.15
CA TYR A 311 -12.99 13.55 -7.38
C TYR A 311 -12.18 12.27 -7.62
N GLY A 312 -10.89 12.36 -7.92
CA GLY A 312 -10.04 11.19 -8.18
C GLY A 312 -10.12 10.63 -9.60
N THR A 313 -10.59 11.43 -10.57
CA THR A 313 -10.54 11.07 -12.00
C THR A 313 -9.08 10.85 -12.44
N PRO A 314 -8.79 9.96 -13.42
CA PRO A 314 -7.44 9.84 -13.97
C PRO A 314 -6.90 11.19 -14.47
N LEU A 315 -5.61 11.45 -14.26
CA LEU A 315 -4.93 12.67 -14.70
C LEU A 315 -3.68 12.33 -15.49
N SER A 316 -3.54 12.87 -16.70
CA SER A 316 -2.25 12.97 -17.38
C SER A 316 -1.77 14.42 -17.26
N ALA A 317 -0.58 14.66 -16.71
CA ALA A 317 -0.07 16.02 -16.54
C ALA A 317 1.46 16.08 -16.64
N PRO A 318 2.03 17.20 -17.12
CA PRO A 318 3.47 17.44 -17.02
C PRO A 318 3.87 17.73 -15.57
N ALA A 319 4.83 16.98 -15.04
CA ALA A 319 5.36 17.17 -13.69
C ALA A 319 6.85 16.80 -13.59
N GLU A 320 7.56 17.48 -12.68
CA GLU A 320 8.86 17.00 -12.21
C GLU A 320 8.62 15.93 -11.14
N VAL A 321 9.30 14.80 -11.30
CA VAL A 321 9.25 13.67 -10.37
C VAL A 321 10.54 13.63 -9.56
N ASP A 322 10.43 13.33 -8.27
CA ASP A 322 11.54 13.02 -7.37
C ASP A 322 11.09 11.82 -6.53
N ILE A 323 11.68 10.65 -6.78
CA ILE A 323 11.26 9.38 -6.17
C ILE A 323 12.45 8.53 -5.75
N ASP A 324 12.46 8.05 -4.50
CA ASP A 324 13.50 7.17 -3.96
C ASP A 324 13.07 5.70 -4.04
N LEU A 325 12.98 5.16 -5.26
CA LEU A 325 12.66 3.75 -5.42
C LEU A 325 13.81 2.83 -4.93
N PRO A 326 13.46 1.63 -4.40
CA PRO A 326 14.42 0.62 -3.99
C PRO A 326 15.49 0.31 -5.04
N GLY A 327 16.72 0.05 -4.58
CA GLY A 327 17.84 -0.24 -5.47
C GLY A 327 18.30 0.94 -6.33
N GLY A 328 17.81 2.16 -6.08
CA GLY A 328 18.16 3.34 -6.88
C GLY A 328 17.39 3.45 -8.19
N LEU A 329 16.33 2.63 -8.35
CA LEU A 329 15.48 2.60 -9.55
C LEU A 329 14.76 3.93 -9.84
N GLY A 330 14.72 4.86 -8.87
CA GLY A 330 14.06 6.15 -9.00
C GLY A 330 14.96 7.25 -9.55
N ALA A 331 16.29 7.05 -9.55
CA ALA A 331 17.24 8.05 -10.04
C ALA A 331 17.04 8.40 -11.53
N PRO A 332 16.79 7.44 -12.45
CA PRO A 332 16.50 7.78 -13.85
C PRO A 332 15.20 8.54 -14.05
N LEU A 333 14.25 8.41 -13.12
CA LEU A 333 12.95 9.07 -13.17
C LEU A 333 12.97 10.49 -12.58
N SER A 334 14.04 10.84 -11.86
CA SER A 334 14.09 12.05 -11.04
C SER A 334 14.75 13.23 -11.73
N GLY A 335 14.20 14.43 -11.56
CA GLY A 335 14.84 15.70 -11.93
C GLY A 335 14.57 16.22 -13.35
N GLY A 336 13.71 15.55 -14.12
CA GLY A 336 13.24 16.03 -15.42
C GLY A 336 11.73 16.28 -15.41
N LEU A 337 11.27 17.19 -16.28
CA LEU A 337 9.87 17.33 -16.61
C LEU A 337 9.42 16.11 -17.44
N THR A 338 8.42 15.39 -16.97
CA THR A 338 7.86 14.23 -17.66
C THR A 338 6.34 14.26 -17.59
N GLU A 339 5.69 13.59 -18.54
CA GLU A 339 4.27 13.30 -18.42
C GLU A 339 4.07 12.23 -17.33
N VAL A 340 3.16 12.50 -16.40
CA VAL A 340 2.77 11.56 -15.35
C VAL A 340 1.30 11.18 -15.51
N LEU A 341 1.02 9.88 -15.41
CA LEU A 341 -0.34 9.35 -15.33
C LEU A 341 -0.66 9.02 -13.88
N LEU A 342 -1.61 9.75 -13.30
CA LEU A 342 -2.07 9.54 -11.93
C LEU A 342 -3.45 8.92 -11.93
N GLN A 343 -3.60 7.92 -11.07
CA GLN A 343 -4.84 7.18 -10.91
C GLN A 343 -5.04 6.91 -9.42
N SER A 344 -6.12 7.46 -8.85
CA SER A 344 -6.51 7.14 -7.47
C SER A 344 -6.86 5.66 -7.35
N GLN A 345 -6.58 5.09 -6.17
CA GLN A 345 -7.02 3.73 -5.87
C GLN A 345 -8.54 3.66 -5.96
N GLY A 346 -9.03 2.63 -6.65
CA GLY A 346 -10.45 2.38 -6.81
C GLY A 346 -10.94 1.27 -5.88
N GLU A 347 -12.21 1.35 -5.52
CA GLU A 347 -12.96 0.28 -4.88
C GLU A 347 -14.00 -0.26 -5.85
N ASP A 348 -13.94 -1.57 -6.08
CA ASP A 348 -14.83 -2.23 -7.03
C ASP A 348 -16.06 -2.78 -6.31
N TYR A 349 -17.24 -2.51 -6.86
CA TYR A 349 -18.50 -3.06 -6.40
C TYR A 349 -19.47 -3.25 -7.55
N ALA A 350 -20.56 -3.97 -7.28
CA ALA A 350 -21.66 -4.13 -8.24
C ALA A 350 -22.90 -3.42 -7.73
N ALA A 351 -23.56 -2.67 -8.61
CA ALA A 351 -24.84 -2.04 -8.34
C ALA A 351 -25.85 -2.34 -9.44
N ARG A 352 -27.13 -2.24 -9.11
CA ARG A 352 -28.24 -2.42 -10.04
C ARG A 352 -28.95 -1.10 -10.22
N PHE A 353 -29.13 -0.68 -11.45
CA PHE A 353 -29.81 0.55 -11.81
C PHE A 353 -31.11 0.21 -12.53
N ARG A 354 -32.15 0.99 -12.23
CA ARG A 354 -33.40 1.01 -13.00
C ARG A 354 -33.99 2.41 -12.95
N VAL A 355 -34.89 2.69 -13.88
CA VAL A 355 -35.62 3.95 -13.89
C VAL A 355 -37.08 3.67 -13.62
N ARG A 356 -37.63 4.33 -12.60
CA ARG A 356 -39.06 4.37 -12.35
C ARG A 356 -39.66 5.51 -13.18
N ARG A 357 -40.55 5.15 -14.11
CA ARG A 357 -41.24 6.11 -14.96
C ARG A 357 -42.35 6.83 -14.20
N SER A 358 -42.77 7.98 -14.70
CA SER A 358 -43.85 8.78 -14.11
C SER A 358 -45.19 8.03 -14.03
N ASP A 359 -45.40 7.01 -14.85
CA ASP A 359 -46.59 6.15 -14.84
C ASP A 359 -46.51 4.99 -13.82
N GLY A 360 -45.41 4.88 -13.07
CA GLY A 360 -45.16 3.83 -12.08
C GLY A 360 -44.57 2.54 -12.66
N THR A 361 -44.33 2.46 -13.97
CA THR A 361 -43.62 1.32 -14.59
C THR A 361 -42.10 1.48 -14.43
N TYR A 362 -41.37 0.38 -14.62
CA TYR A 362 -39.91 0.37 -14.50
C TYR A 362 -39.25 0.06 -15.85
N SER A 363 -38.06 0.63 -16.07
CA SER A 363 -37.14 0.15 -17.10
C SER A 363 -36.64 -1.26 -16.76
N PRO A 364 -35.98 -1.94 -17.71
CA PRO A 364 -35.10 -3.06 -17.37
C PRO A 364 -34.12 -2.67 -16.27
N THR A 365 -33.79 -3.63 -15.42
CA THR A 365 -32.73 -3.48 -14.42
C THR A 365 -31.41 -3.85 -15.08
N LEU A 366 -30.44 -2.95 -15.03
CA LEU A 366 -29.08 -3.19 -15.49
C LEU A 366 -28.15 -3.34 -14.30
N THR A 367 -27.31 -4.37 -14.30
CA THR A 367 -26.24 -4.53 -13.32
C THR A 367 -24.96 -3.94 -13.88
N PHE A 368 -24.30 -3.11 -13.10
CA PHE A 368 -23.02 -2.49 -13.42
C PHE A 368 -21.92 -3.03 -12.53
N SER A 369 -20.76 -3.29 -13.15
CA SER A 369 -19.49 -3.39 -12.43
C SER A 369 -18.89 -1.99 -12.34
N ILE A 370 -18.68 -1.49 -11.13
CA ILE A 370 -18.35 -0.09 -10.84
C ILE A 370 -17.04 -0.02 -10.11
N THR A 371 -16.20 0.93 -10.48
CA THR A 371 -15.03 1.36 -9.72
C THR A 371 -15.28 2.77 -9.19
N ALA A 372 -15.37 2.93 -7.87
CA ALA A 372 -15.41 4.23 -7.21
C ALA A 372 -14.00 4.67 -6.85
N ARG A 373 -13.68 5.95 -7.07
CA ARG A 373 -12.39 6.57 -6.72
C ARG A 373 -12.68 7.85 -5.96
N THR A 374 -11.88 8.10 -4.93
CA THR A 374 -11.97 9.34 -4.14
C THR A 374 -10.77 10.22 -4.44
N GLY A 375 -11.00 11.53 -4.58
CA GLY A 375 -9.92 12.48 -4.81
C GLY A 375 -8.96 12.58 -3.62
N PRO A 376 -7.70 13.02 -3.83
CA PRO A 376 -6.76 13.31 -2.76
C PRO A 376 -7.31 14.18 -1.62
N GLU A 377 -8.25 15.09 -1.92
CA GLU A 377 -8.87 15.96 -0.90
C GLU A 377 -9.94 15.29 -0.06
N GLN A 378 -10.40 14.09 -0.43
CA GLN A 378 -11.46 13.36 0.28
C GLN A 378 -12.80 14.10 0.33
N THR A 379 -13.03 15.05 -0.59
CA THR A 379 -14.26 15.87 -0.67
C THR A 379 -15.15 15.49 -1.85
N GLY A 380 -14.67 14.67 -2.78
CA GLY A 380 -15.44 14.20 -3.92
C GLY A 380 -15.09 12.77 -4.33
N VAL A 381 -16.07 12.13 -4.97
CA VAL A 381 -15.98 10.75 -5.50
C VAL A 381 -16.28 10.77 -6.99
N TRP A 382 -15.46 10.09 -7.77
CA TRP A 382 -15.73 9.74 -9.15
C TRP A 382 -16.01 8.23 -9.24
N GLU A 383 -17.17 7.86 -9.75
CA GLU A 383 -17.50 6.45 -10.00
C GLU A 383 -17.63 6.27 -11.50
N SER A 384 -17.15 5.14 -12.01
CA SER A 384 -17.39 4.75 -13.39
C SER A 384 -17.67 3.26 -13.45
N GLY A 385 -18.52 2.84 -14.37
CA GLY A 385 -18.89 1.45 -14.48
C GLY A 385 -19.38 1.07 -15.85
N THR A 386 -19.35 -0.23 -16.11
CA THR A 386 -19.86 -0.85 -17.34
C THR A 386 -20.93 -1.86 -16.98
N ASP A 387 -22.01 -1.88 -17.76
CA ASP A 387 -23.08 -2.85 -17.58
C ASP A 387 -22.63 -4.26 -18.00
N GLU A 388 -23.34 -5.29 -17.54
CA GLU A 388 -23.01 -6.69 -17.85
C GLU A 388 -22.96 -7.01 -19.36
N SER A 389 -23.68 -6.26 -20.20
CA SER A 389 -23.65 -6.46 -21.65
C SER A 389 -22.44 -5.79 -22.33
N GLY A 390 -21.78 -4.84 -21.66
CA GLY A 390 -20.66 -4.08 -22.22
C GLY A 390 -21.07 -2.92 -23.15
N TYR A 391 -22.37 -2.68 -23.35
CA TYR A 391 -22.87 -1.67 -24.28
C TYR A 391 -23.17 -0.32 -23.65
N LEU A 392 -23.26 -0.26 -22.32
CA LEU A 392 -23.53 0.96 -21.56
C LEU A 392 -22.47 1.15 -20.48
N THR A 393 -21.88 2.33 -20.51
CA THR A 393 -21.02 2.83 -19.43
C THR A 393 -21.69 4.03 -18.79
N PHE A 394 -21.35 4.28 -17.54
CA PHE A 394 -21.68 5.52 -16.88
C PHE A 394 -20.48 6.04 -16.12
N ASP A 395 -20.48 7.34 -15.87
CA ASP A 395 -19.62 7.95 -14.88
C ASP A 395 -20.41 8.97 -14.05
N THR A 396 -19.99 9.18 -12.81
CA THR A 396 -20.56 10.18 -11.93
C THR A 396 -19.49 10.87 -11.13
N ARG A 397 -19.65 12.17 -10.88
CA ARG A 397 -18.80 12.95 -9.97
C ARG A 397 -19.69 13.49 -8.88
N THR A 398 -19.47 13.09 -7.64
CA THR A 398 -20.27 13.49 -6.48
C THR A 398 -19.42 14.28 -5.50
N ASP A 399 -19.87 15.47 -5.14
CA ASP A 399 -19.34 16.29 -4.06
C ASP A 399 -19.94 15.80 -2.73
N LEU A 400 -19.10 15.37 -1.80
CA LEU A 400 -19.54 14.78 -0.54
C LEU A 400 -20.07 15.82 0.45
N GLU A 401 -19.64 17.08 0.32
CA GLU A 401 -20.05 18.17 1.21
C GLU A 401 -21.43 18.69 0.83
N THR A 402 -21.61 19.03 -0.45
CA THR A 402 -22.87 19.55 -0.97
C THR A 402 -23.88 18.45 -1.29
N ARG A 403 -23.40 17.20 -1.43
CA ARG A 403 -24.16 16.04 -1.91
C ARG A 403 -24.75 16.28 -3.29
N PHE A 404 -24.02 16.98 -4.14
CA PHE A 404 -24.39 17.23 -5.52
C PHE A 404 -23.48 16.43 -6.45
N GLY A 405 -24.01 15.88 -7.53
CA GLY A 405 -23.19 15.23 -8.52
C GLY A 405 -23.71 15.32 -9.94
N THR A 406 -22.85 14.99 -10.88
CA THR A 406 -23.16 14.93 -12.31
C THR A 406 -23.18 13.47 -12.73
N TRP A 407 -24.17 13.06 -13.51
CA TRP A 407 -24.26 11.71 -14.08
C TRP A 407 -24.10 11.80 -15.60
N GLY A 408 -23.17 11.02 -16.14
CA GLY A 408 -22.95 10.83 -17.56
C GLY A 408 -23.23 9.37 -17.94
N PHE A 409 -23.98 9.15 -19.01
CA PHE A 409 -24.15 7.82 -19.61
C PHE A 409 -23.60 7.83 -21.04
N THR A 410 -22.75 6.84 -21.34
CA THR A 410 -22.14 6.67 -22.65
C THR A 410 -22.42 5.27 -23.18
N ARG A 411 -23.04 5.20 -24.36
CA ARG A 411 -23.39 3.95 -25.04
C ARG A 411 -22.41 3.62 -26.15
N ALA A 412 -21.96 2.37 -26.20
CA ALA A 412 -21.18 1.82 -27.30
C ALA A 412 -21.98 1.74 -28.62
N ARG A 413 -21.28 1.42 -29.71
CA ARG A 413 -21.89 1.19 -31.02
C ARG A 413 -22.63 -0.15 -31.02
N ILE A 414 -23.90 -0.13 -31.43
CA ILE A 414 -24.79 -1.31 -31.44
C ILE A 414 -25.19 -1.81 -32.85
N VAL A 415 -24.63 -1.21 -33.91
CA VAL A 415 -24.99 -1.56 -35.29
C VAL A 415 -24.35 -2.91 -35.65
N GLY A 416 -25.20 -3.91 -35.93
CA GLY A 416 -24.78 -5.27 -36.28
C GLY A 416 -24.87 -6.27 -35.12
N GLU A 417 -25.23 -5.80 -33.93
CA GLU A 417 -25.37 -6.63 -32.72
C GLU A 417 -26.73 -7.32 -32.64
N GLU A 418 -26.80 -8.39 -31.85
CA GLU A 418 -28.03 -9.11 -31.55
C GLU A 418 -29.01 -8.22 -30.75
N ILE A 419 -30.26 -8.14 -31.21
CA ILE A 419 -31.28 -7.25 -30.61
C ILE A 419 -31.47 -7.55 -29.12
N ASP A 420 -31.56 -8.82 -28.74
CA ASP A 420 -31.81 -9.23 -27.36
C ASP A 420 -30.66 -8.83 -26.41
N ALA A 421 -29.43 -8.68 -26.92
CA ALA A 421 -28.28 -8.25 -26.15
C ALA A 421 -28.28 -6.73 -25.88
N VAL A 422 -28.77 -5.92 -26.82
CA VAL A 422 -28.72 -4.44 -26.74
C VAL A 422 -30.02 -3.80 -26.28
N LEU A 423 -31.16 -4.50 -26.41
CA LEU A 423 -32.49 -3.97 -26.11
C LEU A 423 -32.62 -3.45 -24.67
N PRO A 424 -32.15 -4.16 -23.62
CA PRO A 424 -32.26 -3.66 -22.24
C PRO A 424 -31.54 -2.31 -22.03
N CYS A 425 -30.37 -2.14 -22.64
CA CYS A 425 -29.62 -0.88 -22.62
C CYS A 425 -30.41 0.26 -23.28
N ILE A 426 -31.00 0.01 -24.45
CA ILE A 426 -31.77 1.02 -25.19
C ILE A 426 -33.01 1.44 -24.39
N GLU A 427 -33.76 0.48 -23.84
CA GLU A 427 -34.95 0.74 -23.04
C GLU A 427 -34.64 1.49 -21.75
N PHE A 428 -33.49 1.18 -21.11
CA PHE A 428 -33.00 1.94 -19.97
C PHE A 428 -32.72 3.40 -20.33
N LEU A 429 -31.91 3.65 -21.37
CA LEU A 429 -31.56 5.00 -21.82
C LEU A 429 -32.78 5.82 -22.25
N GLN A 430 -33.76 5.20 -22.93
CA GLN A 430 -35.02 5.85 -23.28
C GLN A 430 -35.86 6.24 -22.05
N SER A 431 -35.61 5.58 -20.92
CA SER A 431 -36.30 5.88 -19.65
C SER A 431 -35.61 7.01 -18.88
N ILE A 432 -34.37 7.38 -19.22
CA ILE A 432 -33.70 8.58 -18.68
C ILE A 432 -34.37 9.81 -19.31
N ALA A 433 -35.45 10.27 -18.70
CA ALA A 433 -36.27 11.37 -19.18
C ALA A 433 -36.76 12.21 -18.00
N THR A 434 -36.95 13.51 -18.24
CA THR A 434 -37.45 14.46 -17.26
C THR A 434 -38.71 13.94 -16.56
N GLY A 435 -38.72 13.95 -15.22
CA GLY A 435 -39.85 13.50 -14.41
C GLY A 435 -39.85 12.00 -14.06
N ASN A 436 -38.95 11.21 -14.65
CA ASN A 436 -38.69 9.85 -14.18
C ASN A 436 -37.68 9.87 -13.03
N VAL A 437 -37.56 8.77 -12.28
CA VAL A 437 -36.69 8.67 -11.10
C VAL A 437 -35.66 7.57 -11.34
N LEU A 438 -34.37 7.90 -11.22
CA LEU A 438 -33.31 6.91 -11.19
C LEU A 438 -33.32 6.21 -9.83
N GLU A 439 -33.36 4.89 -9.83
CA GLU A 439 -33.28 4.06 -8.64
C GLU A 439 -32.04 3.18 -8.68
N VAL A 440 -31.29 3.17 -7.58
CA VAL A 440 -30.03 2.45 -7.45
C VAL A 440 -30.12 1.48 -6.27
N ALA A 441 -29.59 0.27 -6.44
CA ALA A 441 -29.46 -0.72 -5.38
C ALA A 441 -28.05 -1.30 -5.36
N GLN A 442 -27.57 -1.72 -4.19
CA GLN A 442 -26.42 -2.62 -4.10
C GLN A 442 -26.74 -3.97 -4.79
N ARG A 443 -25.70 -4.79 -4.99
CA ARG A 443 -25.80 -6.14 -5.56
C ARG A 443 -26.96 -6.96 -4.98
N VAL A 444 -27.18 -6.87 -3.67
CA VAL A 444 -28.33 -7.47 -2.96
C VAL A 444 -28.99 -6.40 -2.11
N GLY A 445 -30.32 -6.38 -2.07
CA GLY A 445 -31.09 -5.43 -1.25
C GLY A 445 -32.17 -4.67 -2.03
N PRO A 446 -32.91 -3.78 -1.35
CA PRO A 446 -33.93 -2.96 -1.97
C PRO A 446 -33.31 -1.87 -2.86
N PHE A 447 -34.09 -1.42 -3.85
CA PHE A 447 -33.79 -0.19 -4.56
C PHE A 447 -34.07 1.02 -3.67
N VAL A 448 -33.21 2.02 -3.79
CA VAL A 448 -33.35 3.31 -3.13
C VAL A 448 -33.60 4.35 -4.21
N ASP A 449 -34.60 5.21 -3.99
CA ASP A 449 -34.84 6.36 -4.84
C ASP A 449 -33.62 7.27 -4.79
N TYR A 450 -32.95 7.43 -5.94
CA TYR A 450 -31.80 8.30 -6.01
C TYR A 450 -32.28 9.75 -6.10
N ARG A 451 -32.93 10.16 -7.21
CA ARG A 451 -33.77 11.38 -7.36
C ARG A 451 -34.49 11.45 -8.73
N GLU A 452 -35.43 12.38 -8.85
CA GLU A 452 -36.09 12.75 -10.10
C GLU A 452 -35.09 13.36 -11.10
N ILE A 453 -35.15 12.88 -12.35
CA ILE A 453 -34.29 13.29 -13.45
C ILE A 453 -34.71 14.70 -13.87
N PRO A 454 -33.80 15.70 -13.79
CA PRO A 454 -34.13 17.07 -14.12
C PRO A 454 -34.34 17.25 -15.63
N SER A 455 -34.79 18.45 -16.01
CA SER A 455 -34.87 18.85 -17.40
C SER A 455 -33.48 18.83 -18.04
N HIS A 456 -33.28 17.93 -19.01
CA HIS A 456 -32.06 17.80 -19.81
C HIS A 456 -32.41 17.70 -21.30
N GLU A 457 -31.42 17.87 -22.18
CA GLU A 457 -31.61 17.64 -23.61
C GLU A 457 -31.81 16.14 -23.86
N ALA A 458 -32.92 15.76 -24.49
CA ALA A 458 -33.31 14.35 -24.58
C ALA A 458 -32.25 13.49 -25.29
N ALA A 459 -31.80 12.42 -24.62
CA ALA A 459 -30.80 11.48 -25.13
C ALA A 459 -31.17 10.83 -26.48
N PHE A 460 -32.46 10.82 -26.82
CA PHE A 460 -32.99 10.40 -28.11
C PHE A 460 -34.08 11.37 -28.59
N PRO A 461 -33.96 11.96 -29.81
CA PRO A 461 -35.05 12.73 -30.37
C PRO A 461 -36.27 11.82 -30.54
N ARG A 462 -37.46 12.31 -30.14
CA ARG A 462 -38.75 11.59 -30.26
C ARG A 462 -39.14 11.19 -31.70
N ARG A 463 -38.33 11.54 -32.71
CA ARG A 463 -38.46 11.13 -34.12
C ARG A 463 -37.08 10.79 -34.70
N CYS A 464 -36.89 9.54 -35.09
CA CYS A 464 -35.73 9.12 -35.89
C CYS A 464 -35.91 9.59 -37.33
N HIS A 465 -35.23 10.66 -37.74
CA HIS A 465 -34.90 10.90 -39.15
C HIS A 465 -33.37 10.96 -39.26
N GLY A 466 -32.79 9.91 -39.84
CA GLY A 466 -31.40 9.88 -40.32
C GLY A 466 -30.31 10.06 -39.26
N LEU A 467 -29.96 8.99 -38.53
CA LEU A 467 -28.66 8.91 -37.87
C LEU A 467 -27.66 8.29 -38.85
N SER A 468 -26.67 9.08 -39.28
CA SER A 468 -25.51 8.61 -40.05
C SER A 468 -24.61 7.74 -39.19
N ALA A 469 -23.91 6.79 -39.82
CA ALA A 469 -22.97 5.89 -39.16
C ALA A 469 -21.84 6.67 -38.47
N GLY A 470 -21.79 6.65 -37.14
CA GLY A 470 -20.68 7.21 -36.35
C GLY A 470 -21.05 7.93 -35.04
N THR A 471 -22.33 8.13 -34.71
CA THR A 471 -22.70 8.95 -33.55
C THR A 471 -22.65 8.17 -32.23
N VAL A 472 -21.73 8.57 -31.33
CA VAL A 472 -21.80 8.30 -29.89
C VAL A 472 -22.85 9.26 -29.30
N CYS A 473 -23.82 8.74 -28.56
CA CYS A 473 -24.80 9.57 -27.85
C CYS A 473 -24.32 9.73 -26.41
N HIS A 474 -24.14 10.98 -25.98
CA HIS A 474 -23.86 11.35 -24.60
C HIS A 474 -25.13 11.93 -23.97
N SER A 475 -25.40 11.59 -22.72
CA SER A 475 -26.41 12.27 -21.92
C SER A 475 -25.82 12.62 -20.56
N ASP A 476 -25.68 13.91 -20.31
CA ASP A 476 -25.18 14.45 -19.05
C ASP A 476 -26.33 15.17 -18.33
N PHE A 477 -26.50 14.90 -17.04
CA PHE A 477 -27.47 15.60 -16.21
C PHE A 477 -27.01 15.71 -14.75
N ASP A 478 -27.39 16.82 -14.13
CA ASP A 478 -27.05 17.14 -12.75
C ASP A 478 -28.03 16.49 -11.75
N VAL A 479 -27.56 15.74 -10.76
CA VAL A 479 -28.40 15.06 -9.78
C VAL A 479 -27.88 15.27 -8.35
N TYR A 480 -28.79 15.48 -7.41
CA TYR A 480 -28.46 15.54 -5.99
C TYR A 480 -28.32 14.12 -5.42
N ALA A 481 -27.17 13.80 -4.82
CA ALA A 481 -26.90 12.50 -4.19
C ALA A 481 -27.64 12.37 -2.84
N SER A 482 -28.29 11.23 -2.61
CA SER A 482 -28.88 10.86 -1.31
C SER A 482 -27.77 10.29 -0.39
N PRO A 483 -27.86 10.41 0.96
CA PRO A 483 -26.89 9.75 1.84
C PRO A 483 -26.79 8.26 1.52
N TYR A 484 -25.58 7.82 1.17
CA TYR A 484 -25.20 6.42 1.07
C TYR A 484 -25.57 5.68 2.35
N PRO A 485 -26.34 4.58 2.30
CA PRO A 485 -26.37 3.62 3.37
C PRO A 485 -25.17 2.68 3.20
N GLY A 486 -24.10 2.92 3.97
CA GLY A 486 -23.10 1.88 4.28
C GLY A 486 -21.67 2.14 3.80
N PHE A 487 -20.87 2.73 4.69
CA PHE A 487 -19.49 2.29 4.96
C PHE A 487 -19.23 2.05 6.47
N ASP A 488 -20.29 2.07 7.29
CA ASP A 488 -20.18 1.98 8.77
C ASP A 488 -20.61 0.62 9.36
N ASP A 489 -20.83 -0.43 8.57
CA ASP A 489 -21.10 -1.77 9.09
C ASP A 489 -20.33 -2.85 8.30
N CYS A 490 -19.05 -3.03 8.63
CA CYS A 490 -18.29 -4.28 8.55
C CYS A 490 -17.18 -4.30 9.61
#